data_AF-A0A3D3WC99-F1
#
_entry.id   AF-A0A3D3WC99-F1
#
_cell.length_a   1.000
_cell.length_b   1.000
_cell.length_c   1.000
_cell.angle_alpha   90.00
_cell.angle_beta   90.00
_cell.angle_gamma   90.00
#
_symmetry.space_group_name_H-M   'P 1'
#
loop_
_entity.id
_entity.type
_entity.pdbx_description
1 polymer ?
#
loop_
_entity_poly.entity_id
_entity_poly.type
_entity_poly.pdbx_seq_one_letter_code
_entity_poly.pdbx_strand_id
1 'polypeptide(L)'
;ILHLNGYKISNPTLLARISHEELENLFLGYGYKPYFVEGDDPMMMHRSMAESVEKSILEIRQIQEEARSKGFRKRPIWPMIILRSPKGWTGPKEIDGHTIEGSWRSHQIPLAGVHENPEHLKKLEDWLKSYKPQELFDGSGKLVPELKALAPSGNRRMSANPITNGGLVRKQLRMPDFKDYAVKVEKPGAADHENTLQLGKFLRDIFRNNPENFRMFGPDETASNRLQSVYEVSKKTWIADYLEVDSDGGELAPEGKVMEMLSEHTLLGWLEGYILTGRHGLFHTYEAFAHIIDSMFNQHAKWLSISKLETPWRTPIASENILLSSTVWRQDHNGFSHQDPGFLDLLTNKDPEVVRIYLPPDANCLLSTAAHCLKSTGYVNVIVSDKQKHLQYLNVEDAIQHCTKGIGIWDWASNDKVVNELSDPDIVIAGCGDVATKEALAATAILREAFPDLRVRFVNIVDLTKLMSASEHPHGLTDDEFNSLFTKDKDVIINFHGYPWLIHKLTYRRTNQQRLHIHGYKEKGNINTPLELAIINEIDRFNLVIDAIDLVASIGSKGAYVRERMRNEILENIQYAHTYGIDKEEIRNWKWPF
;
A
#
# COMPACT_ATOMS: atom_id res chain seq x y z
N ILE A 1 21.14 -18.32 -2.74
CA ILE A 1 21.27 -19.76 -3.11
C ILE A 1 20.07 -20.10 -3.98
N LEU A 2 20.28 -20.55 -5.21
CA LEU A 2 19.23 -21.13 -6.04
C LEU A 2 19.15 -22.63 -5.74
N HIS A 3 18.07 -23.07 -5.11
CA HIS A 3 17.84 -24.51 -4.89
C HIS A 3 17.23 -25.15 -6.14
N LEU A 4 18.09 -25.77 -6.94
CA LEU A 4 17.76 -26.31 -8.25
C LEU A 4 17.51 -27.82 -8.17
N ASN A 5 16.45 -28.22 -7.48
CA ASN A 5 16.12 -29.63 -7.28
C ASN A 5 15.43 -30.34 -8.48
N GLY A 6 15.34 -29.65 -9.61
CA GLY A 6 14.78 -30.19 -10.85
C GLY A 6 13.27 -29.99 -11.03
N TYR A 7 12.47 -29.81 -9.97
CA TYR A 7 11.01 -29.92 -10.07
C TYR A 7 10.20 -28.97 -9.17
N LYS A 8 9.04 -28.55 -9.67
CA LYS A 8 7.95 -27.89 -8.93
C LYS A 8 6.87 -28.92 -8.56
N ILE A 9 5.58 -28.56 -8.55
CA ILE A 9 4.50 -29.45 -8.06
C ILE A 9 4.39 -30.73 -8.88
N SER A 10 4.20 -30.58 -10.19
CA SER A 10 3.90 -31.68 -11.12
C SER A 10 4.72 -31.59 -12.41
N ASN A 11 5.79 -30.81 -12.39
CA ASN A 11 6.53 -30.42 -13.59
C ASN A 11 8.00 -30.19 -13.25
N PRO A 12 8.91 -30.30 -14.22
CA PRO A 12 10.25 -29.77 -14.07
C PRO A 12 10.27 -28.24 -13.93
N THR A 13 11.37 -27.68 -13.43
CA THR A 13 11.62 -26.23 -13.42
C THR A 13 12.40 -25.81 -14.66
N LEU A 14 12.11 -24.62 -15.21
CA LEU A 14 12.75 -24.11 -16.43
C LEU A 14 14.28 -24.06 -16.29
N LEU A 15 14.76 -23.44 -15.21
CA LEU A 15 16.20 -23.29 -14.94
C LEU A 15 16.94 -24.61 -14.71
N ALA A 16 16.23 -25.71 -14.44
CA ALA A 16 16.84 -27.03 -14.30
C ALA A 16 16.93 -27.79 -15.62
N ARG A 17 16.34 -27.26 -16.71
CA ARG A 17 16.27 -27.91 -18.02
C ARG A 17 17.03 -27.18 -19.12
N ILE A 18 17.42 -25.93 -18.90
CA ILE A 18 18.41 -25.25 -19.74
C ILE A 18 19.81 -25.82 -19.47
N SER A 19 20.75 -25.60 -20.39
CA SER A 19 22.12 -26.07 -20.24
C SER A 19 22.84 -25.41 -19.06
N HIS A 20 23.93 -26.04 -18.61
CA HIS A 20 24.80 -25.45 -17.58
C HIS A 20 25.33 -24.07 -18.03
N GLU A 21 25.79 -23.99 -19.27
CA GLU A 21 26.33 -22.75 -19.87
C GLU A 21 25.28 -21.63 -19.93
N GLU A 22 24.05 -21.92 -20.36
CA GLU A 22 22.97 -20.92 -20.37
C GLU A 22 22.65 -20.41 -18.96
N LEU A 23 22.63 -21.30 -17.96
CA LEU A 23 22.35 -20.93 -16.58
C LEU A 23 23.49 -20.09 -15.97
N GLU A 24 24.73 -20.44 -16.25
CA GLU A 24 25.91 -19.66 -15.84
C GLU A 24 25.89 -18.27 -16.48
N ASN A 25 25.71 -18.20 -17.80
CA ASN A 25 25.66 -16.95 -18.55
C ASN A 25 24.52 -16.03 -18.08
N LEU A 26 23.36 -16.59 -17.72
CA LEU A 26 22.24 -15.83 -17.16
C LEU A 26 22.64 -15.10 -15.87
N PHE A 27 23.26 -15.79 -14.92
CA PHE A 27 23.62 -15.19 -13.64
C PHE A 27 24.85 -14.29 -13.74
N LEU A 28 25.80 -14.59 -14.62
CA LEU A 28 26.87 -13.66 -14.99
C LEU A 28 26.29 -12.36 -15.55
N GLY A 29 25.29 -12.45 -16.44
CA GLY A 29 24.57 -11.30 -16.99
C GLY A 29 23.86 -10.44 -15.93
N TYR A 30 23.31 -11.06 -14.89
CA TYR A 30 22.74 -10.35 -13.73
C TYR A 30 23.80 -9.78 -12.77
N GLY A 31 25.08 -10.06 -12.99
CA GLY A 31 26.20 -9.62 -12.15
C GLY A 31 26.42 -10.46 -10.89
N TYR A 32 26.15 -11.76 -10.99
CA TYR A 32 26.52 -12.74 -9.97
C TYR A 32 27.66 -13.62 -10.46
N LYS A 33 28.42 -14.18 -9.51
CA LYS A 33 29.42 -15.22 -9.74
C LYS A 33 28.84 -16.56 -9.27
N PRO A 34 28.38 -17.43 -10.18
CA PRO A 34 27.76 -18.69 -9.80
C PRO A 34 28.80 -19.70 -9.32
N TYR A 35 28.50 -20.37 -8.19
CA TYR A 35 29.19 -21.54 -7.69
C TYR A 35 28.24 -22.74 -7.74
N PHE A 36 28.61 -23.75 -8.51
CA PHE A 36 27.82 -24.95 -8.67
C PHE A 36 28.18 -25.98 -7.60
N VAL A 37 27.16 -26.43 -6.86
CA VAL A 37 27.24 -27.56 -5.93
C VAL A 37 26.27 -28.62 -6.45
N GLU A 38 26.80 -29.70 -7.01
CA GLU A 38 26.04 -30.66 -7.80
C GLU A 38 26.33 -32.10 -7.39
N GLY A 39 25.29 -32.92 -7.23
CA GLY A 39 25.42 -34.33 -6.92
C GLY A 39 24.32 -34.85 -6.00
N ASP A 40 24.44 -36.13 -5.63
CA ASP A 40 23.50 -36.86 -4.78
C ASP A 40 24.18 -37.65 -3.65
N ASP A 41 25.51 -37.78 -3.64
CA ASP A 41 26.27 -38.34 -2.51
C ASP A 41 26.38 -37.32 -1.36
N PRO A 42 25.85 -37.63 -0.16
CA PRO A 42 25.82 -36.67 0.95
C PRO A 42 27.21 -36.19 1.39
N MET A 43 28.21 -37.06 1.45
CA MET A 43 29.54 -36.69 1.98
C MET A 43 30.31 -35.80 1.02
N MET A 44 30.22 -36.08 -0.29
CA MET A 44 30.76 -35.19 -1.32
C MET A 44 30.03 -33.85 -1.32
N MET A 45 28.70 -33.86 -1.23
CA MET A 45 27.89 -32.63 -1.20
C MET A 45 28.13 -31.77 0.04
N HIS A 46 28.31 -32.38 1.22
CA HIS A 46 28.68 -31.65 2.44
C HIS A 46 29.99 -30.90 2.27
N ARG A 47 31.02 -31.57 1.72
CA ARG A 47 32.32 -30.94 1.47
C ARG A 47 32.22 -29.81 0.45
N SER A 48 31.59 -30.07 -0.70
CA SER A 48 31.43 -29.07 -1.77
C SER A 48 30.62 -27.85 -1.31
N MET A 49 29.57 -28.06 -0.51
CA MET A 49 28.78 -26.98 0.05
C MET A 49 29.57 -26.17 1.08
N ALA A 50 30.33 -26.82 1.98
CA ALA A 50 31.16 -26.13 2.97
C ALA A 50 32.23 -25.26 2.29
N GLU A 51 32.95 -25.81 1.31
CA GLU A 51 33.96 -25.08 0.53
C GLU A 51 33.33 -23.89 -0.22
N SER A 52 32.17 -24.08 -0.85
CA SER A 52 31.47 -23.02 -1.61
C SER A 52 30.91 -21.92 -0.72
N VAL A 53 30.36 -22.26 0.45
CA VAL A 53 29.86 -21.29 1.42
C VAL A 53 31.02 -20.48 2.00
N GLU A 54 32.10 -21.11 2.42
CA GLU A 54 33.28 -20.42 2.96
C GLU A 54 33.84 -19.43 1.93
N LYS A 55 34.04 -19.88 0.69
CA LYS A 55 34.50 -19.04 -0.41
C LYS A 55 33.56 -17.85 -0.66
N SER A 56 32.25 -18.10 -0.73
CA SER A 56 31.25 -17.05 -0.94
C SER A 56 31.27 -16.01 0.19
N ILE A 57 31.39 -16.43 1.45
CA ILE A 57 31.44 -15.54 2.60
C ILE A 57 32.74 -14.71 2.62
N LEU A 58 33.88 -15.31 2.29
CA LEU A 58 35.15 -14.58 2.20
C LEU A 58 35.11 -13.53 1.09
N GLU A 59 34.56 -13.86 -0.09
CA GLU A 59 34.37 -12.89 -1.17
C GLU A 59 33.41 -11.76 -0.79
N ILE A 60 32.30 -12.08 -0.12
CA ILE A 60 31.37 -11.06 0.43
C ILE A 60 32.10 -10.13 1.41
N ARG A 61 32.93 -10.68 2.31
CA ARG A 61 33.70 -9.87 3.27
C ARG A 61 34.71 -8.97 2.57
N GLN A 62 35.42 -9.48 1.55
CA GLN A 62 36.35 -8.69 0.75
C GLN A 62 35.63 -7.53 0.05
N ILE A 63 34.49 -7.78 -0.61
CA ILE A 63 33.68 -6.74 -1.26
C ILE A 63 33.29 -5.66 -0.25
N GLN A 64 32.82 -6.07 0.93
CA GLN A 64 32.43 -5.15 2.00
C GLN A 64 33.60 -4.34 2.55
N GLU A 65 34.76 -4.96 2.75
CA GLU A 65 35.97 -4.30 3.25
C GLU A 65 36.48 -3.27 2.24
N GLU A 66 36.53 -3.63 0.95
CA GLU A 66 36.90 -2.71 -0.12
C GLU A 66 35.95 -1.51 -0.18
N ALA A 67 34.64 -1.73 -0.15
CA ALA A 67 33.65 -0.66 -0.18
C ALA A 67 33.73 0.26 1.06
N ARG A 68 33.96 -0.30 2.26
CA ARG A 68 34.06 0.48 3.51
C ARG A 68 35.37 1.25 3.63
N SER A 69 36.48 0.69 3.13
CA SER A 69 37.80 1.31 3.24
C SER A 69 38.10 2.31 2.12
N LYS A 70 37.60 2.06 0.90
CA LYS A 70 37.92 2.84 -0.30
C LYS A 70 36.73 3.61 -0.90
N GLY A 71 35.55 3.50 -0.29
CA GLY A 71 34.28 3.98 -0.83
C GLY A 71 33.74 3.07 -1.94
N PHE A 72 32.48 3.29 -2.35
CA PHE A 72 31.91 2.61 -3.53
C PHE A 72 32.62 3.12 -4.80
N ARG A 73 33.15 2.19 -5.61
CA ARG A 73 33.87 2.52 -6.86
C ARG A 73 33.23 1.91 -8.10
N LYS A 74 32.70 0.70 -7.96
CA LYS A 74 32.04 -0.05 -9.04
C LYS A 74 31.11 -1.08 -8.45
N ARG A 75 30.12 -1.49 -9.23
CA ARG A 75 29.25 -2.63 -8.91
C ARG A 75 30.10 -3.90 -8.74
N PRO A 76 30.03 -4.59 -7.58
CA PRO A 76 30.71 -5.86 -7.42
C PRO A 76 29.94 -6.99 -8.10
N ILE A 77 30.62 -8.09 -8.39
CA ILE A 77 29.99 -9.35 -8.80
C ILE A 77 29.74 -10.16 -7.53
N TRP A 78 28.48 -10.33 -7.15
CA TRP A 78 28.13 -11.01 -5.91
C TRP A 78 28.20 -12.53 -6.06
N PRO A 79 28.79 -13.29 -5.11
CA PRO A 79 28.79 -14.73 -5.18
C PRO A 79 27.36 -15.28 -4.97
N MET A 80 26.99 -16.29 -5.74
CA MET A 80 25.74 -17.01 -5.54
C MET A 80 25.97 -18.50 -5.75
N ILE A 81 25.25 -19.33 -4.98
CA ILE A 81 25.37 -20.80 -5.07
C ILE A 81 24.18 -21.36 -5.82
N ILE A 82 24.45 -22.21 -6.81
CA ILE A 82 23.46 -23.04 -7.52
C ILE A 82 23.60 -24.45 -6.93
N LEU A 83 22.61 -24.85 -6.12
CA LEU A 83 22.57 -26.16 -5.50
C LEU A 83 21.71 -27.11 -6.35
N ARG A 84 22.35 -28.00 -7.12
CA ARG A 84 21.68 -29.07 -7.88
C ARG A 84 21.72 -30.37 -7.08
N SER A 85 20.59 -30.69 -6.45
CA SER A 85 20.41 -31.94 -5.70
C SER A 85 19.08 -32.59 -6.08
N PRO A 86 18.88 -33.91 -5.92
CA PRO A 86 17.59 -34.53 -6.20
C PRO A 86 16.45 -33.90 -5.37
N LYS A 87 15.26 -33.75 -5.94
CA LYS A 87 14.06 -33.42 -5.14
C LYS A 87 13.67 -34.63 -4.29
N GLY A 88 13.33 -34.42 -3.02
CA GLY A 88 13.07 -35.51 -2.09
C GLY A 88 14.32 -36.30 -1.72
N TRP A 89 15.50 -35.67 -1.81
CA TRP A 89 16.80 -36.28 -1.56
C TRP A 89 16.82 -37.07 -0.25
N THR A 90 17.40 -38.28 -0.28
CA THR A 90 17.45 -39.27 0.82
C THR A 90 16.11 -39.94 1.14
N GLY A 91 15.04 -39.57 0.43
CA GLY A 91 13.72 -40.18 0.52
C GLY A 91 13.63 -41.54 -0.19
N PRO A 92 12.43 -42.14 -0.23
CA PRO A 92 12.18 -43.33 -1.03
C PRO A 92 12.52 -43.08 -2.51
N LYS A 93 13.24 -44.01 -3.13
CA LYS A 93 13.62 -43.91 -4.56
C LYS A 93 12.44 -44.19 -5.48
N GLU A 94 11.67 -45.22 -5.17
CA GLU A 94 10.55 -45.70 -5.96
C GLU A 94 9.41 -46.17 -5.07
N ILE A 95 8.19 -45.80 -5.43
CA ILE A 95 6.94 -46.28 -4.83
C ILE A 95 6.03 -46.72 -5.97
N ASP A 96 5.51 -47.94 -5.89
CA ASP A 96 4.57 -48.53 -6.85
C ASP A 96 5.02 -48.44 -8.32
N GLY A 97 6.31 -48.70 -8.59
CA GLY A 97 6.86 -48.63 -9.94
C GLY A 97 7.10 -47.19 -10.45
N HIS A 98 6.96 -46.17 -9.58
CA HIS A 98 7.16 -44.78 -9.92
C HIS A 98 8.35 -44.16 -9.19
N THR A 99 9.22 -43.49 -9.94
CA THR A 99 10.33 -42.71 -9.39
C THR A 99 9.83 -41.55 -8.51
N ILE A 100 10.31 -41.49 -7.27
CA ILE A 100 9.94 -40.50 -6.25
C ILE A 100 11.09 -39.52 -5.98
N GLU A 101 12.24 -40.00 -5.53
CA GLU A 101 13.46 -39.20 -5.42
C GLU A 101 13.90 -38.73 -6.81
N GLY A 102 14.29 -37.46 -6.93
CA GLY A 102 14.64 -36.87 -8.23
C GLY A 102 13.43 -36.70 -9.16
N SER A 103 12.22 -36.62 -8.61
CA SER A 103 10.96 -36.50 -9.34
C SER A 103 10.00 -35.53 -8.65
N TRP A 104 9.06 -34.96 -9.40
CA TRP A 104 8.02 -34.07 -8.87
C TRP A 104 7.09 -34.78 -7.86
N ARG A 105 7.02 -36.12 -7.92
CA ARG A 105 6.20 -36.94 -7.00
C ARG A 105 6.62 -36.83 -5.54
N SER A 106 7.86 -36.41 -5.26
CA SER A 106 8.33 -36.12 -3.89
C SER A 106 7.87 -34.77 -3.34
N HIS A 107 7.06 -33.99 -4.08
CA HIS A 107 6.73 -32.62 -3.69
C HIS A 107 5.89 -32.48 -2.42
N GLN A 108 4.90 -33.36 -2.24
CA GLN A 108 3.97 -33.31 -1.11
C GLN A 108 4.22 -34.50 -0.20
N ILE A 109 3.37 -35.53 -0.27
CA ILE A 109 3.49 -36.74 0.54
C ILE A 109 3.96 -37.88 -0.39
N PRO A 110 5.22 -38.33 -0.31
CA PRO A 110 5.74 -39.37 -1.20
C PRO A 110 5.17 -40.77 -0.91
N LEU A 111 4.59 -40.98 0.28
CA LEU A 111 3.98 -42.23 0.74
C LEU A 111 2.55 -41.94 1.20
N ALA A 112 1.59 -42.01 0.29
CA ALA A 112 0.17 -41.90 0.63
C ALA A 112 -0.39 -43.24 1.14
N GLY A 113 -1.45 -43.19 1.96
CA GLY A 113 -2.17 -44.40 2.40
C GLY A 113 -1.40 -45.31 3.37
N VAL A 114 -0.50 -44.74 4.18
CA VAL A 114 0.31 -45.51 5.15
C VAL A 114 -0.52 -46.14 6.28
N HIS A 115 -1.76 -45.69 6.49
CA HIS A 115 -2.65 -46.28 7.48
C HIS A 115 -3.34 -47.55 6.96
N GLU A 116 -3.59 -47.60 5.65
CA GLU A 116 -4.37 -48.65 5.00
C GLU A 116 -3.49 -49.69 4.29
N ASN A 117 -2.25 -49.34 3.95
CA ASN A 117 -1.32 -50.20 3.22
C ASN A 117 -0.09 -50.59 4.09
N PRO A 118 -0.04 -51.83 4.61
CA PRO A 118 1.09 -52.32 5.40
C PRO A 118 2.44 -52.26 4.68
N GLU A 119 2.48 -52.40 3.35
CA GLU A 119 3.72 -52.27 2.58
C GLU A 119 4.21 -50.82 2.58
N HIS A 120 3.31 -49.84 2.48
CA HIS A 120 3.67 -48.42 2.55
C HIS A 120 4.13 -48.03 3.95
N LEU A 121 3.47 -48.57 4.99
CA LEU A 121 3.92 -48.40 6.37
C LEU A 121 5.34 -48.95 6.57
N LYS A 122 5.62 -50.13 6.00
CA LYS A 122 6.96 -50.70 6.07
C LYS A 122 8.01 -49.83 5.38
N LYS A 123 7.71 -49.30 4.19
CA LYS A 123 8.60 -48.35 3.49
C LYS A 123 8.82 -47.05 4.28
N LEU A 124 7.81 -46.54 4.98
CA LEU A 124 7.96 -45.40 5.90
C LEU A 124 8.89 -45.73 7.07
N GLU A 125 8.71 -46.91 7.70
CA GLU A 125 9.57 -47.38 8.78
C GLU A 125 11.03 -47.49 8.33
N ASP A 126 11.28 -48.11 7.18
CA ASP A 126 12.61 -48.32 6.63
C ASP A 126 13.27 -46.98 6.28
N TRP A 127 12.50 -46.04 5.70
CA TRP A 127 12.98 -44.68 5.43
C TRP A 127 13.38 -43.95 6.72
N LEU A 128 12.54 -43.95 7.75
CA LEU A 128 12.87 -43.32 9.03
C LEU A 128 14.09 -43.96 9.70
N LYS A 129 14.20 -45.30 9.67
CA LYS A 129 15.35 -46.04 10.21
C LYS A 129 16.64 -45.79 9.43
N SER A 130 16.56 -45.42 8.15
CA SER A 130 17.74 -45.11 7.33
C SER A 130 18.57 -43.95 7.87
N TYR A 131 17.95 -42.99 8.58
CA TYR A 131 18.63 -41.90 9.27
C TYR A 131 19.28 -42.30 10.60
N LYS A 132 19.13 -43.57 11.01
CA LYS A 132 19.70 -44.12 12.25
C LYS A 132 19.40 -43.26 13.49
N PRO A 133 18.12 -43.03 13.83
CA PRO A 133 17.73 -42.13 14.92
C PRO A 133 18.40 -42.47 16.26
N GLN A 134 18.74 -43.73 16.51
CA GLN A 134 19.48 -44.18 17.69
C GLN A 134 20.92 -43.62 17.81
N GLU A 135 21.51 -43.15 16.71
CA GLU A 135 22.81 -42.46 16.69
C GLU A 135 22.64 -40.93 16.89
N LEU A 136 21.42 -40.41 16.74
CA LEU A 136 21.11 -38.97 16.77
C LEU A 136 20.46 -38.52 18.08
N PHE A 137 19.74 -39.42 18.75
CA PHE A 137 19.00 -39.15 19.98
C PHE A 137 19.37 -40.14 21.09
N ASP A 138 19.40 -39.66 22.33
CA ASP A 138 19.56 -40.50 23.51
C ASP A 138 18.26 -41.26 23.86
N GLY A 139 18.34 -42.19 24.83
CA GLY A 139 17.19 -42.99 25.27
C GLY A 139 16.03 -42.19 25.88
N SER A 140 16.21 -40.88 26.13
CA SER A 140 15.15 -39.96 26.59
C SER A 140 14.53 -39.14 25.46
N GLY A 141 14.99 -39.32 24.21
CA GLY A 141 14.53 -38.59 23.04
C GLY A 141 15.20 -37.22 22.84
N LYS A 142 16.31 -36.93 23.55
CA LYS A 142 17.06 -35.68 23.37
C LYS A 142 18.12 -35.84 22.29
N LEU A 143 18.35 -34.78 21.51
CA LEU A 143 19.48 -34.72 20.58
C LEU A 143 20.80 -34.91 21.33
N VAL A 144 21.69 -35.77 20.82
CA VAL A 144 22.97 -36.06 21.45
C VAL A 144 23.86 -34.81 21.59
N PRO A 145 24.70 -34.71 22.65
CA PRO A 145 25.46 -33.50 22.95
C PRO A 145 26.39 -33.03 21.83
N GLU A 146 27.02 -33.94 21.11
CA GLU A 146 28.00 -33.63 20.06
C GLU A 146 27.33 -32.90 18.89
N LEU A 147 26.14 -33.34 18.48
CA LEU A 147 25.35 -32.69 17.43
C LEU A 147 24.75 -31.36 17.91
N LYS A 148 24.30 -31.31 19.17
CA LYS A 148 23.78 -30.08 19.77
C LYS A 148 24.84 -28.97 19.81
N ALA A 149 26.10 -29.33 20.03
CA ALA A 149 27.22 -28.38 20.08
C ALA A 149 27.55 -27.72 18.73
N LEU A 150 27.08 -28.28 17.61
CA LEU A 150 27.32 -27.71 16.27
C LEU A 150 26.49 -26.44 15.99
N ALA A 151 25.36 -26.26 16.67
CA ALA A 151 24.49 -25.11 16.46
C ALA A 151 25.06 -23.84 17.13
N PRO A 152 24.90 -22.65 16.52
CA PRO A 152 25.25 -21.39 17.18
C PRO A 152 24.50 -21.19 18.51
N SER A 153 25.02 -20.33 19.39
CA SER A 153 24.38 -19.97 20.66
C SER A 153 23.80 -18.55 20.65
N GLY A 154 22.88 -18.27 21.60
CA GLY A 154 22.29 -16.94 21.79
C GLY A 154 21.67 -16.36 20.51
N ASN A 155 21.99 -15.10 20.22
CA ASN A 155 21.49 -14.34 19.07
C ASN A 155 22.20 -14.65 17.75
N ARG A 156 23.22 -15.53 17.74
CA ARG A 156 23.84 -16.03 16.50
C ARG A 156 23.02 -17.14 15.85
N ARG A 157 22.06 -17.73 16.56
CA ARG A 157 21.07 -18.64 15.97
C ARG A 157 20.16 -17.84 15.05
N MET A 158 19.93 -18.34 13.83
CA MET A 158 19.01 -17.68 12.88
C MET A 158 17.61 -17.47 13.48
N SER A 159 17.12 -18.44 14.26
CA SER A 159 15.81 -18.37 14.94
C SER A 159 15.74 -17.37 16.10
N ALA A 160 16.88 -16.93 16.64
CA ALA A 160 16.94 -16.00 17.76
C ALA A 160 17.66 -14.68 17.41
N ASN A 161 18.03 -14.49 16.15
CA ASN A 161 18.64 -13.25 15.70
C ASN A 161 17.60 -12.11 15.81
N PRO A 162 17.89 -11.00 16.52
CA PRO A 162 16.93 -9.92 16.71
C PRO A 162 16.33 -9.35 15.41
N ILE A 163 17.04 -9.47 14.29
CA ILE A 163 16.56 -9.04 12.97
C ILE A 163 15.29 -9.82 12.55
N THR A 164 15.11 -11.07 12.96
CA THR A 164 13.92 -11.88 12.64
C THR A 164 12.72 -11.59 13.56
N ASN A 165 12.94 -10.79 14.61
CA ASN A 165 11.92 -10.17 15.46
C ASN A 165 12.16 -8.64 15.47
N GLY A 166 12.05 -8.01 14.30
CA GLY A 166 12.54 -6.65 14.04
C GLY A 166 12.00 -5.56 14.96
N GLY A 167 10.83 -5.77 15.60
CA GLY A 167 10.33 -4.86 16.63
C GLY A 167 11.30 -4.67 17.81
N LEU A 168 12.14 -5.67 18.12
CA LEU A 168 13.18 -5.57 19.16
C LEU A 168 14.30 -4.59 18.81
N VAL A 169 14.59 -4.39 17.52
CA VAL A 169 15.66 -3.50 17.05
C VAL A 169 15.11 -2.18 16.50
N ARG A 170 13.79 -2.03 16.44
CA ARG A 170 13.12 -0.86 15.90
C ARG A 170 13.37 0.37 16.77
N LYS A 171 13.78 1.46 16.13
CA LYS A 171 13.92 2.79 16.76
C LYS A 171 12.87 3.74 16.18
N GLN A 172 12.24 4.55 17.02
CA GLN A 172 11.27 5.55 16.55
C GLN A 172 11.93 6.56 15.61
N LEU A 173 11.17 7.09 14.65
CA LEU A 173 11.62 8.15 13.77
C LEU A 173 11.78 9.47 14.55
N ARG A 174 12.86 10.19 14.28
CA ARG A 174 13.03 11.59 14.67
C ARG A 174 12.31 12.45 13.63
N MET A 175 11.06 12.80 13.90
CA MET A 175 10.22 13.56 12.97
C MET A 175 10.22 15.04 13.37
N PRO A 176 10.38 15.98 12.41
CA PRO A 176 10.09 17.39 12.68
C PRO A 176 8.59 17.58 12.97
N ASP A 177 8.19 18.76 13.45
CA ASP A 177 6.76 19.07 13.57
C ASP A 177 6.19 19.26 12.16
N PHE A 178 5.18 18.47 11.79
CA PHE A 178 4.58 18.57 10.45
C PHE A 178 3.88 19.92 10.24
N LYS A 179 3.56 20.65 11.32
CA LYS A 179 2.99 22.00 11.25
C LYS A 179 3.88 23.01 10.56
N ASP A 180 5.20 22.81 10.61
CA ASP A 180 6.18 23.69 9.96
C ASP A 180 6.11 23.62 8.42
N TYR A 181 5.38 22.63 7.88
CA TYR A 181 5.17 22.40 6.45
C TYR A 181 3.74 22.73 6.01
N ALA A 182 2.90 23.19 6.93
CA ALA A 182 1.51 23.47 6.66
C ALA A 182 1.32 24.54 5.59
N VAL A 183 0.28 24.35 4.79
CA VAL A 183 -0.22 25.40 3.91
C VAL A 183 -1.00 26.41 4.75
N LYS A 184 -0.70 27.70 4.56
CA LYS A 184 -1.46 28.77 5.18
C LYS A 184 -2.86 28.84 4.56
N VAL A 185 -3.88 28.52 5.34
CA VAL A 185 -5.30 28.62 4.94
C VAL A 185 -5.96 29.71 5.78
N GLU A 186 -6.13 30.90 5.20
CA GLU A 186 -6.82 32.01 5.88
C GLU A 186 -8.34 31.89 5.79
N LYS A 187 -8.84 31.35 4.67
CA LYS A 187 -10.25 31.07 4.41
C LYS A 187 -10.38 29.73 3.69
N PRO A 188 -11.34 28.88 4.07
CA PRO A 188 -11.56 27.60 3.40
C PRO A 188 -11.84 27.79 1.90
N GLY A 189 -11.23 26.95 1.06
CA GLY A 189 -11.48 26.94 -0.39
C GLY A 189 -11.03 28.20 -1.14
N ALA A 190 -10.13 29.01 -0.56
CA ALA A 190 -9.66 30.26 -1.19
C ALA A 190 -8.35 30.11 -1.96
N ALA A 191 -7.52 29.10 -1.67
CA ALA A 191 -6.22 28.89 -2.28
C ALA A 191 -6.07 27.45 -2.81
N ASP A 192 -5.23 27.27 -3.83
CA ASP A 192 -4.87 25.95 -4.35
C ASP A 192 -3.40 25.63 -4.06
N HIS A 193 -3.14 24.38 -3.68
CA HIS A 193 -1.78 23.87 -3.50
C HIS A 193 -1.68 22.42 -4.00
N GLU A 194 -0.46 22.01 -4.31
CA GLU A 194 -0.15 20.62 -4.64
C GLU A 194 0.03 19.84 -3.33
N ASN A 195 -0.87 18.91 -3.05
CA ASN A 195 -0.94 18.26 -1.74
C ASN A 195 0.34 17.49 -1.41
N THR A 196 0.80 16.63 -2.32
CA THR A 196 1.98 15.79 -2.11
C THR A 196 3.29 16.56 -2.08
N LEU A 197 3.36 17.77 -2.64
CA LEU A 197 4.57 18.60 -2.59
C LEU A 197 4.95 18.98 -1.15
N GLN A 198 3.96 19.30 -0.30
CA GLN A 198 4.24 19.61 1.11
C GLN A 198 4.65 18.35 1.88
N LEU A 199 4.04 17.20 1.57
CA LEU A 199 4.48 15.92 2.10
C LEU A 199 5.93 15.62 1.70
N GLY A 200 6.34 15.89 0.47
CA GLY A 200 7.73 15.75 0.01
C GLY A 200 8.72 16.55 0.86
N LYS A 201 8.39 17.80 1.22
CA LYS A 201 9.23 18.64 2.10
C LYS A 201 9.30 18.09 3.53
N PHE A 202 8.19 17.58 4.06
CA PHE A 202 8.17 16.93 5.37
C PHE A 202 9.04 15.66 5.37
N LEU A 203 8.90 14.81 4.34
CA LEU A 203 9.70 13.61 4.17
C LEU A 203 11.18 13.90 4.02
N ARG A 204 11.56 14.96 3.29
CA ARG A 204 12.96 15.43 3.19
C ARG A 204 13.59 15.60 4.57
N ASP A 205 12.89 16.23 5.50
CA ASP A 205 13.47 16.49 6.81
C ASP A 205 13.43 15.25 7.72
N ILE A 206 12.51 14.31 7.48
CA ILE A 206 12.57 12.96 8.06
C ILE A 206 13.79 12.20 7.56
N PHE A 207 14.09 12.23 6.26
CA PHE A 207 15.32 11.64 5.70
C PHE A 207 16.55 12.20 6.38
N ARG A 208 16.65 13.54 6.47
CA ARG A 208 17.77 14.24 7.13
C ARG A 208 17.94 13.79 8.57
N ASN A 209 16.84 13.68 9.31
CA ASN A 209 16.86 13.31 10.72
C ASN A 209 17.05 11.81 10.96
N ASN A 210 16.88 10.94 9.96
CA ASN A 210 16.89 9.48 10.11
C ASN A 210 17.74 8.77 9.04
N PRO A 211 19.03 9.12 8.89
CA PRO A 211 19.84 8.65 7.77
C PRO A 211 19.87 7.12 7.67
N GLU A 212 19.97 6.38 8.76
CA GLU A 212 20.10 4.92 8.70
C GLU A 212 18.79 4.15 8.92
N ASN A 213 17.67 4.87 9.08
CA ASN A 213 16.42 4.31 9.62
C ASN A 213 15.17 4.62 8.79
N PHE A 214 15.29 5.34 7.67
CA PHE A 214 14.19 5.66 6.77
C PHE A 214 14.59 5.50 5.30
N ARG A 215 13.68 4.94 4.48
CA ARG A 215 13.79 4.87 3.01
C ARG A 215 12.45 5.13 2.36
N MET A 216 12.48 5.58 1.11
CA MET A 216 11.30 5.78 0.27
C MET A 216 11.43 4.93 -0.99
N PHE A 217 10.32 4.35 -1.42
CA PHE A 217 10.26 3.38 -2.51
C PHE A 217 9.20 3.83 -3.51
N GLY A 218 9.56 3.92 -4.79
CA GLY A 218 8.65 4.41 -5.84
C GLY A 218 9.00 3.84 -7.21
N PRO A 219 8.03 3.37 -8.02
CA PRO A 219 8.30 2.66 -9.25
C PRO A 219 8.64 3.58 -10.43
N ASP A 220 9.71 4.37 -10.29
CA ASP A 220 10.09 5.46 -11.23
C ASP A 220 9.08 6.61 -11.25
N GLU A 221 8.51 6.92 -10.08
CA GLU A 221 7.40 7.86 -9.95
C GLU A 221 7.62 8.93 -8.88
N THR A 222 8.76 8.95 -8.18
CA THR A 222 8.96 9.86 -7.04
C THR A 222 8.79 11.33 -7.46
N ALA A 223 9.44 11.73 -8.54
CA ALA A 223 9.27 13.08 -9.09
C ALA A 223 7.87 13.28 -9.66
N SER A 224 7.32 12.26 -10.34
CA SER A 224 5.99 12.34 -10.91
C SER A 224 4.90 12.56 -9.85
N ASN A 225 4.99 11.89 -8.69
CA ASN A 225 4.09 12.04 -7.55
C ASN A 225 4.41 13.28 -6.69
N ARG A 226 5.29 14.16 -7.18
CA ARG A 226 5.72 15.43 -6.58
C ARG A 226 6.43 15.31 -5.23
N LEU A 227 7.17 14.22 -5.02
CA LEU A 227 7.94 13.97 -3.79
C LEU A 227 9.43 14.30 -3.93
N GLN A 228 9.86 14.90 -5.04
CA GLN A 228 11.26 15.19 -5.38
C GLN A 228 12.01 16.10 -4.38
N SER A 229 11.31 16.78 -3.47
CA SER A 229 11.96 17.56 -2.40
C SER A 229 12.91 16.70 -1.54
N VAL A 230 12.70 15.38 -1.48
CA VAL A 230 13.61 14.46 -0.78
C VAL A 230 15.01 14.40 -1.40
N TYR A 231 15.14 14.69 -2.71
CA TYR A 231 16.42 14.65 -3.42
C TYR A 231 17.42 15.70 -2.90
N GLU A 232 16.92 16.77 -2.27
CA GLU A 232 17.75 17.78 -1.59
C GLU A 232 18.63 17.19 -0.48
N VAL A 233 18.27 16.04 0.09
CA VAL A 233 19.01 15.39 1.18
C VAL A 233 19.40 13.95 0.91
N SER A 234 18.74 13.28 -0.04
CA SER A 234 19.09 11.94 -0.45
C SER A 234 18.67 11.66 -1.88
N LYS A 235 19.66 11.31 -2.69
CA LYS A 235 19.51 10.88 -4.08
C LYS A 235 18.89 9.49 -4.20
N LYS A 236 18.57 9.10 -5.43
CA LYS A 236 18.15 7.76 -5.83
C LYS A 236 19.33 6.81 -5.79
N THR A 237 19.12 5.62 -5.23
CA THR A 237 20.16 4.59 -5.17
C THR A 237 20.47 4.10 -6.58
N TRP A 238 21.70 4.33 -7.05
CA TRP A 238 22.16 3.87 -8.35
C TRP A 238 23.59 3.35 -8.28
N ILE A 239 23.76 2.08 -8.66
CA ILE A 239 25.03 1.36 -8.60
C ILE A 239 25.48 0.84 -9.98
N ALA A 240 24.78 1.21 -11.05
CA ALA A 240 25.16 0.87 -12.42
C ALA A 240 25.99 2.01 -13.06
N ASP A 241 26.27 1.88 -14.36
CA ASP A 241 27.05 2.86 -15.09
C ASP A 241 26.32 4.21 -15.20
N TYR A 242 27.09 5.27 -15.39
CA TYR A 242 26.60 6.64 -15.58
C TYR A 242 26.92 7.10 -17.00
N LEU A 243 25.98 7.82 -17.61
CA LEU A 243 26.20 8.65 -18.78
C LEU A 243 26.32 10.12 -18.35
N GLU A 244 26.96 10.94 -19.18
CA GLU A 244 27.13 12.37 -18.88
C GLU A 244 25.77 13.10 -18.71
N VAL A 245 24.78 12.71 -19.54
CA VAL A 245 23.42 13.26 -19.50
C VAL A 245 22.68 12.99 -18.19
N ASP A 246 23.07 11.97 -17.42
CA ASP A 246 22.41 11.63 -16.16
C ASP A 246 22.70 12.67 -15.05
N SER A 247 23.71 13.52 -15.25
CA SER A 247 24.02 14.61 -14.32
C SER A 247 22.99 15.74 -14.35
N ASP A 248 22.18 15.83 -15.40
CA ASP A 248 21.10 16.82 -15.55
C ASP A 248 19.78 16.29 -14.99
N GLY A 249 19.60 16.43 -13.67
CA GLY A 249 18.34 16.07 -12.99
C GLY A 249 18.15 14.58 -12.70
N GLY A 250 19.14 13.73 -13.00
CA GLY A 250 19.07 12.30 -12.71
C GLY A 250 19.03 11.99 -11.21
N GLU A 251 19.57 12.85 -10.33
CA GLU A 251 19.57 12.68 -8.87
C GLU A 251 20.02 11.28 -8.41
N LEU A 252 21.09 10.76 -9.01
CA LEU A 252 21.62 9.41 -8.77
C LEU A 252 22.82 9.43 -7.81
N ALA A 253 22.87 8.50 -6.85
CA ALA A 253 24.05 8.22 -6.04
C ALA A 253 24.07 6.77 -5.50
N PRO A 254 25.24 6.14 -5.35
CA PRO A 254 25.36 4.80 -4.74
C PRO A 254 24.81 4.71 -3.31
N GLU A 255 24.95 5.77 -2.52
CA GLU A 255 24.48 5.89 -1.13
C GLU A 255 23.08 6.48 -0.99
N GLY A 256 22.35 6.60 -2.10
CA GLY A 256 20.97 7.05 -2.13
C GLY A 256 20.04 6.27 -1.19
N LYS A 257 18.93 6.91 -0.83
CA LYS A 257 17.91 6.33 0.08
C LYS A 257 16.50 6.42 -0.48
N VAL A 258 16.35 7.04 -1.65
CA VAL A 258 15.21 6.81 -2.53
C VAL A 258 15.50 5.59 -3.38
N MET A 259 14.58 4.64 -3.38
CA MET A 259 14.69 3.36 -4.08
C MET A 259 13.72 3.40 -5.25
N GLU A 260 14.25 3.40 -6.48
CA GLU A 260 13.41 3.37 -7.68
C GLU A 260 13.84 2.26 -8.63
N MET A 261 12.83 1.62 -9.20
CA MET A 261 12.88 0.58 -10.22
C MET A 261 11.46 0.45 -10.75
N LEU A 262 11.25 0.25 -12.03
CA LEU A 262 9.91 0.03 -12.59
C LEU A 262 9.41 -1.39 -12.24
N SER A 263 9.08 -1.60 -10.97
CA SER A 263 8.57 -2.84 -10.39
C SER A 263 8.02 -2.59 -8.99
N GLU A 264 6.69 -2.48 -8.89
CA GLU A 264 5.95 -2.37 -7.64
C GLU A 264 6.25 -3.56 -6.73
N HIS A 265 6.29 -4.78 -7.30
CA HIS A 265 6.62 -6.02 -6.59
C HIS A 265 7.95 -5.93 -5.84
N THR A 266 9.01 -5.50 -6.55
CA THR A 266 10.36 -5.46 -5.96
C THR A 266 10.44 -4.39 -4.88
N LEU A 267 9.85 -3.23 -5.13
CA LEU A 267 9.91 -2.09 -4.24
C LEU A 267 9.08 -2.29 -2.97
N LEU A 268 7.87 -2.82 -3.07
CA LEU A 268 7.09 -3.19 -1.89
C LEU A 268 7.77 -4.33 -1.12
N GLY A 269 8.29 -5.35 -1.81
CA GLY A 269 9.04 -6.43 -1.16
C GLY A 269 10.29 -5.94 -0.44
N TRP A 270 10.99 -4.93 -0.98
CA TRP A 270 12.08 -4.26 -0.29
C TRP A 270 11.59 -3.49 0.94
N LEU A 271 10.48 -2.76 0.84
CA LEU A 271 9.88 -2.07 1.99
C LEU A 271 9.50 -3.07 3.09
N GLU A 272 8.77 -4.13 2.77
CA GLU A 272 8.36 -5.19 3.70
C GLU A 272 9.59 -5.76 4.43
N GLY A 273 10.63 -6.16 3.67
CA GLY A 273 11.89 -6.62 4.27
C GLY A 273 12.57 -5.56 5.15
N TYR A 274 12.51 -4.29 4.75
CA TYR A 274 13.09 -3.16 5.49
C TYR A 274 12.38 -2.92 6.83
N ILE A 275 11.05 -2.99 6.87
CA ILE A 275 10.27 -2.78 8.09
C ILE A 275 10.23 -4.03 8.99
N LEU A 276 10.18 -5.24 8.41
CA LEU A 276 10.27 -6.51 9.14
C LEU A 276 11.60 -6.64 9.91
N THR A 277 12.62 -5.92 9.46
CA THR A 277 13.95 -5.84 10.09
C THR A 277 14.16 -4.59 10.96
N GLY A 278 13.07 -3.88 11.29
CA GLY A 278 13.03 -2.85 12.32
C GLY A 278 13.30 -1.41 11.86
N ARG A 279 13.33 -1.13 10.55
CA ARG A 279 13.39 0.25 10.05
C ARG A 279 12.00 0.76 9.64
N HIS A 280 11.94 1.92 8.98
CA HIS A 280 10.72 2.59 8.54
C HIS A 280 10.79 2.97 7.08
N GLY A 281 9.65 3.08 6.41
CA GLY A 281 9.62 3.62 5.06
C GLY A 281 8.23 4.02 4.59
N LEU A 282 8.21 4.55 3.37
CA LEU A 282 7.02 4.89 2.62
C LEU A 282 7.17 4.32 1.21
N PHE A 283 6.18 3.55 0.77
CA PHE A 283 6.00 3.18 -0.63
C PHE A 283 4.97 4.13 -1.24
N HIS A 284 5.20 4.59 -2.46
CA HIS A 284 4.20 5.33 -3.21
C HIS A 284 4.10 4.79 -4.62
N THR A 285 2.90 4.84 -5.20
CA THR A 285 2.64 4.38 -6.56
C THR A 285 1.45 5.13 -7.15
N TYR A 286 1.31 5.10 -8.47
CA TYR A 286 0.06 5.47 -9.13
C TYR A 286 -1.06 4.56 -8.65
N GLU A 287 -2.22 5.14 -8.38
CA GLU A 287 -3.36 4.44 -7.78
C GLU A 287 -3.72 3.13 -8.50
N ALA A 288 -3.92 3.18 -9.82
CA ALA A 288 -4.32 2.01 -10.60
C ALA A 288 -3.28 0.87 -10.60
N PHE A 289 -2.01 1.20 -10.40
CA PHE A 289 -0.92 0.21 -10.39
C PHE A 289 -0.70 -0.42 -9.03
N ALA A 290 -1.36 0.06 -7.97
CA ALA A 290 -1.40 -0.64 -6.69
C ALA A 290 -1.93 -2.07 -6.84
N HIS A 291 -2.77 -2.34 -7.84
CA HIS A 291 -3.26 -3.68 -8.15
C HIS A 291 -2.16 -4.71 -8.48
N ILE A 292 -0.98 -4.25 -8.93
CA ILE A 292 0.17 -5.12 -9.18
C ILE A 292 0.64 -5.79 -7.88
N ILE A 293 0.45 -5.15 -6.72
CA ILE A 293 0.88 -5.65 -5.41
C ILE A 293 -0.26 -6.19 -4.54
N ASP A 294 -1.46 -6.37 -5.08
CA ASP A 294 -2.64 -6.90 -4.36
C ASP A 294 -2.32 -8.12 -3.51
N SER A 295 -1.64 -9.10 -4.11
CA SER A 295 -1.31 -10.35 -3.44
C SER A 295 -0.22 -10.19 -2.37
N MET A 296 0.70 -9.23 -2.52
CA MET A 296 1.74 -8.95 -1.55
C MET A 296 1.13 -8.30 -0.30
N PHE A 297 0.31 -7.27 -0.50
CA PHE A 297 -0.54 -6.69 0.56
C PHE A 297 -1.32 -7.78 1.31
N ASN A 298 -1.95 -8.71 0.57
CA ASN A 298 -2.69 -9.81 1.19
C ASN A 298 -1.83 -10.68 2.11
N GLN A 299 -0.59 -10.96 1.73
CA GLN A 299 0.33 -11.75 2.57
C GLN A 299 0.85 -10.95 3.76
N HIS A 300 1.21 -9.67 3.57
CA HIS A 300 1.68 -8.82 4.66
C HIS A 300 0.60 -8.58 5.71
N ALA A 301 -0.64 -8.30 5.29
CA ALA A 301 -1.79 -8.15 6.19
C ALA A 301 -2.02 -9.44 7.01
N LYS A 302 -1.98 -10.63 6.38
CA LYS A 302 -2.10 -11.91 7.09
C LYS A 302 -0.96 -12.14 8.07
N TRP A 303 0.27 -11.80 7.68
CA TRP A 303 1.43 -11.87 8.57
C TRP A 303 1.24 -10.98 9.80
N LEU A 304 0.79 -9.73 9.61
CA LEU A 304 0.50 -8.81 10.70
C LEU A 304 -0.62 -9.31 11.62
N SER A 305 -1.71 -9.86 11.07
CA SER A 305 -2.82 -10.42 11.87
C SER A 305 -2.32 -11.53 12.80
N ILE A 306 -1.64 -12.55 12.26
CA ILE A 306 -1.11 -13.66 13.08
C ILE A 306 -0.05 -13.14 14.05
N SER A 307 0.80 -12.22 13.62
CA SER A 307 1.82 -11.60 14.47
C SER A 307 1.19 -10.87 15.66
N LYS A 308 0.11 -10.13 15.45
CA LYS A 308 -0.53 -9.28 16.45
C LYS A 308 -1.46 -10.06 17.37
N LEU A 309 -2.22 -11.00 16.83
CA LEU A 309 -3.32 -11.67 17.54
C LEU A 309 -2.91 -13.03 18.13
N GLU A 310 -1.98 -13.74 17.51
CA GLU A 310 -1.65 -15.14 17.87
C GLU A 310 -0.19 -15.33 18.32
N THR A 311 0.69 -14.35 18.09
CA THR A 311 2.14 -14.49 18.32
C THR A 311 2.68 -13.47 19.34
N PRO A 312 2.35 -13.61 20.64
CA PRO A 312 2.61 -12.57 21.65
C PRO A 312 4.10 -12.26 21.92
N TRP A 313 5.01 -13.16 21.55
CA TRP A 313 6.46 -12.94 21.69
C TRP A 313 7.06 -12.08 20.58
N ARG A 314 6.32 -11.85 19.48
CA ARG A 314 6.78 -11.03 18.36
C ARG A 314 6.47 -9.56 18.64
N THR A 315 7.51 -8.73 18.66
CA THR A 315 7.38 -7.30 18.97
C THR A 315 6.88 -6.54 17.74
N PRO A 316 5.97 -5.54 17.89
CA PRO A 316 5.44 -4.79 16.76
C PRO A 316 6.52 -4.09 15.92
N ILE A 317 6.39 -4.22 14.60
CA ILE A 317 7.22 -3.53 13.60
C ILE A 317 6.63 -2.17 13.24
N ALA A 318 7.39 -1.34 12.52
CA ALA A 318 6.83 -0.14 11.90
C ALA A 318 5.72 -0.53 10.91
N SER A 319 4.71 0.33 10.76
CA SER A 319 3.65 0.09 9.78
C SER A 319 4.16 0.17 8.34
N GLU A 320 3.55 -0.62 7.47
CA GLU A 320 3.65 -0.46 6.02
C GLU A 320 2.82 0.75 5.62
N ASN A 321 3.46 1.76 5.02
CA ASN A 321 2.79 3.00 4.61
C ASN A 321 2.80 3.08 3.09
N ILE A 322 1.62 3.12 2.48
CA ILE A 322 1.40 3.18 1.04
C ILE A 322 0.70 4.49 0.71
N LEU A 323 1.31 5.33 -0.12
CA LEU A 323 0.69 6.52 -0.70
C LEU A 323 0.24 6.21 -2.12
N LEU A 324 -1.08 6.27 -2.35
CA LEU A 324 -1.68 6.25 -3.67
C LEU A 324 -1.83 7.69 -4.13
N SER A 325 -1.11 8.04 -5.20
CA SER A 325 -1.22 9.35 -5.85
C SER A 325 -1.42 9.18 -7.34
N SER A 326 -1.44 10.28 -8.09
CA SER A 326 -1.84 10.30 -9.50
C SER A 326 -3.15 9.51 -9.65
N THR A 327 -4.19 10.01 -8.99
CA THR A 327 -5.38 9.21 -8.73
C THR A 327 -6.28 9.13 -9.96
N VAL A 328 -7.28 8.25 -9.92
CA VAL A 328 -8.27 8.01 -10.98
C VAL A 328 -8.82 9.30 -11.59
N TRP A 329 -9.01 10.35 -10.79
CA TRP A 329 -9.61 11.61 -11.22
C TRP A 329 -8.67 12.55 -11.97
N ARG A 330 -7.35 12.33 -11.94
CA ARG A 330 -6.32 13.27 -12.43
C ARG A 330 -5.18 12.62 -13.22
N GLN A 331 -5.54 11.60 -14.00
CA GLN A 331 -4.65 10.91 -14.97
C GLN A 331 -4.63 11.62 -16.34
N ASP A 332 -4.35 12.93 -16.31
CA ASP A 332 -4.51 13.88 -17.41
C ASP A 332 -3.78 13.46 -18.72
N HIS A 333 -2.70 12.68 -18.64
CA HIS A 333 -1.90 12.25 -19.81
C HIS A 333 -2.05 10.78 -20.20
N ASN A 334 -2.68 9.95 -19.35
CA ASN A 334 -2.63 8.50 -19.48
C ASN A 334 -3.98 7.88 -19.83
N GLY A 335 -5.08 8.44 -19.32
CA GLY A 335 -6.43 7.98 -19.60
C GLY A 335 -6.81 6.66 -18.92
N PHE A 336 -7.66 5.87 -19.58
CA PHE A 336 -8.48 4.83 -18.95
C PHE A 336 -7.70 3.70 -18.26
N SER A 337 -6.54 3.29 -18.79
CA SER A 337 -5.75 2.21 -18.18
C SER A 337 -5.13 2.57 -16.82
N HIS A 338 -5.17 3.84 -16.44
CA HIS A 338 -4.66 4.35 -15.16
C HIS A 338 -5.79 4.74 -14.20
N GLN A 339 -7.03 4.32 -14.50
CA GLN A 339 -8.23 4.71 -13.78
C GLN A 339 -8.84 3.49 -13.07
N ASP A 340 -8.27 3.09 -11.93
CA ASP A 340 -8.83 2.04 -11.07
C ASP A 340 -8.54 2.31 -9.57
N PRO A 341 -9.52 2.80 -8.80
CA PRO A 341 -9.39 3.02 -7.36
C PRO A 341 -9.74 1.75 -6.53
N GLY A 342 -9.86 0.58 -7.17
CA GLY A 342 -10.35 -0.67 -6.58
C GLY A 342 -9.46 -1.30 -5.51
N PHE A 343 -8.24 -0.79 -5.33
CA PHE A 343 -7.37 -1.25 -4.25
C PHE A 343 -8.06 -1.09 -2.89
N LEU A 344 -8.84 -0.02 -2.71
CA LEU A 344 -9.61 0.23 -1.48
C LEU A 344 -10.58 -0.91 -1.15
N ASP A 345 -11.24 -1.49 -2.15
CA ASP A 345 -12.14 -2.63 -1.99
C ASP A 345 -11.40 -3.86 -1.46
N LEU A 346 -10.19 -4.12 -1.97
CA LEU A 346 -9.35 -5.23 -1.52
C LEU A 346 -8.89 -5.06 -0.07
N LEU A 347 -8.53 -3.84 0.32
CA LEU A 347 -8.08 -3.50 1.68
C LEU A 347 -9.14 -3.88 2.72
N THR A 348 -10.41 -3.56 2.45
CA THR A 348 -11.53 -3.81 3.37
C THR A 348 -11.89 -5.30 3.54
N ASN A 349 -11.24 -6.21 2.80
CA ASN A 349 -11.39 -7.66 2.97
C ASN A 349 -10.40 -8.26 3.98
N LYS A 350 -9.56 -7.46 4.62
CA LYS A 350 -8.57 -7.92 5.61
C LYS A 350 -9.03 -7.63 7.02
N ASP A 351 -8.28 -8.23 7.94
CA ASP A 351 -8.52 -8.10 9.37
C ASP A 351 -8.57 -6.62 9.78
N PRO A 352 -9.66 -6.18 10.42
CA PRO A 352 -9.84 -4.78 10.84
C PRO A 352 -8.79 -4.32 11.86
N GLU A 353 -8.09 -5.24 12.53
CA GLU A 353 -7.03 -4.90 13.48
C GLU A 353 -5.75 -4.38 12.83
N VAL A 354 -5.56 -4.55 11.51
CA VAL A 354 -4.27 -4.26 10.86
C VAL A 354 -4.37 -3.31 9.66
N VAL A 355 -5.55 -3.00 9.12
CA VAL A 355 -5.66 -2.16 7.90
C VAL A 355 -6.28 -0.79 8.19
N ARG A 356 -5.72 0.27 7.61
CA ARG A 356 -6.20 1.65 7.72
C ARG A 356 -6.26 2.32 6.34
N ILE A 357 -7.33 3.08 6.08
CA ILE A 357 -7.57 3.74 4.79
C ILE A 357 -7.89 5.20 5.03
N TYR A 358 -7.09 6.09 4.46
CA TYR A 358 -7.19 7.54 4.65
C TYR A 358 -7.30 8.28 3.31
N LEU A 359 -8.24 9.22 3.21
CA LEU A 359 -8.49 10.06 2.03
C LEU A 359 -8.48 11.55 2.42
N PRO A 360 -7.32 12.11 2.79
CA PRO A 360 -7.21 13.52 3.16
C PRO A 360 -7.64 14.44 2.00
N PRO A 361 -8.55 15.40 2.23
CA PRO A 361 -9.06 16.27 1.16
C PRO A 361 -8.09 17.38 0.74
N ASP A 362 -7.08 17.70 1.57
CA ASP A 362 -6.11 18.78 1.32
C ASP A 362 -4.72 18.47 1.92
N ALA A 363 -3.76 19.38 1.71
CA ALA A 363 -2.37 19.20 2.10
C ALA A 363 -2.19 19.14 3.62
N ASN A 364 -2.94 19.93 4.39
CA ASN A 364 -2.83 19.95 5.85
C ASN A 364 -3.37 18.65 6.47
N CYS A 365 -4.47 18.12 5.93
CA CYS A 365 -4.98 16.80 6.31
C CYS A 365 -4.01 15.69 5.91
N LEU A 366 -3.35 15.80 4.75
CA LEU A 366 -2.34 14.86 4.30
C LEU A 366 -1.13 14.84 5.24
N LEU A 367 -0.61 16.00 5.63
CA LEU A 367 0.51 16.12 6.57
C LEU A 367 0.17 15.49 7.93
N SER A 368 -1.01 15.79 8.47
CA SER A 368 -1.50 15.22 9.73
C SER A 368 -1.62 13.69 9.67
N THR A 369 -2.25 13.18 8.61
CA THR A 369 -2.41 11.74 8.34
C THR A 369 -1.06 11.04 8.18
N ALA A 370 -0.16 11.56 7.35
CA ALA A 370 1.16 10.97 7.12
C ALA A 370 2.00 10.97 8.40
N ALA A 371 1.95 12.05 9.19
CA ALA A 371 2.64 12.12 10.47
C ALA A 371 2.12 11.07 11.48
N HIS A 372 0.82 10.78 11.48
CA HIS A 372 0.24 9.70 12.26
C HIS A 372 0.71 8.32 11.77
N CYS A 373 0.60 8.06 10.45
CA CYS A 373 0.95 6.78 9.86
C CYS A 373 2.42 6.39 10.10
N LEU A 374 3.35 7.33 9.92
CA LEU A 374 4.78 7.12 10.15
C LEU A 374 5.15 6.84 11.62
N LYS A 375 4.29 7.21 12.58
CA LYS A 375 4.49 6.89 14.01
C LYS A 375 3.88 5.54 14.40
N SER A 376 2.91 5.07 13.62
CA SER A 376 2.14 3.86 13.92
C SER A 376 2.97 2.58 13.78
N THR A 377 2.45 1.48 14.33
CA THR A 377 3.11 0.17 14.32
C THR A 377 2.13 -0.95 14.04
N GLY A 378 2.54 -1.94 13.27
CA GLY A 378 1.74 -3.15 13.04
C GLY A 378 0.48 -2.92 12.21
N TYR A 379 0.47 -1.88 11.37
CA TYR A 379 -0.61 -1.62 10.41
C TYR A 379 -0.10 -1.65 8.97
N VAL A 380 -1.02 -1.86 8.04
CA VAL A 380 -0.93 -1.36 6.67
C VAL A 380 -1.76 -0.09 6.60
N ASN A 381 -1.11 1.05 6.40
CA ASN A 381 -1.75 2.34 6.21
C ASN A 381 -1.75 2.69 4.72
N VAL A 382 -2.93 2.92 4.15
CA VAL A 382 -3.08 3.40 2.78
C VAL A 382 -3.63 4.81 2.81
N ILE A 383 -2.90 5.74 2.18
CA ILE A 383 -3.24 7.15 2.08
C ILE A 383 -3.50 7.45 0.60
N VAL A 384 -4.67 7.97 0.27
CA VAL A 384 -5.04 8.40 -1.08
C VAL A 384 -4.96 9.91 -1.14
N SER A 385 -4.09 10.46 -1.98
CA SER A 385 -4.02 11.91 -2.19
C SER A 385 -3.45 12.24 -3.56
N ASP A 386 -4.21 13.00 -4.34
CA ASP A 386 -3.74 13.44 -5.63
C ASP A 386 -2.65 14.53 -5.51
N LYS A 387 -1.77 14.54 -6.51
CA LYS A 387 -0.60 15.40 -6.60
C LYS A 387 -0.88 16.77 -7.20
N GLN A 388 -1.99 16.94 -7.92
CA GLN A 388 -2.24 18.18 -8.65
C GLN A 388 -2.61 19.31 -7.71
N LYS A 389 -2.83 20.51 -8.26
CA LYS A 389 -3.34 21.64 -7.49
C LYS A 389 -4.80 21.38 -7.09
N HIS A 390 -5.03 21.41 -5.79
CA HIS A 390 -6.35 21.26 -5.16
C HIS A 390 -6.63 22.41 -4.20
N LEU A 391 -7.92 22.72 -4.02
CA LEU A 391 -8.36 23.67 -3.01
C LEU A 391 -7.92 23.22 -1.62
N GLN A 392 -7.59 24.19 -0.78
CA GLN A 392 -7.18 23.97 0.60
C GLN A 392 -8.28 24.45 1.54
N TYR A 393 -8.67 23.63 2.52
CA TYR A 393 -9.90 23.84 3.29
C TYR A 393 -9.62 24.16 4.74
N LEU A 394 -8.73 23.39 5.38
CA LEU A 394 -8.48 23.50 6.80
C LEU A 394 -7.10 24.11 7.07
N ASN A 395 -7.02 25.04 8.03
CA ASN A 395 -5.74 25.39 8.64
C ASN A 395 -5.19 24.16 9.40
N VAL A 396 -3.93 24.22 9.84
CA VAL A 396 -3.29 23.03 10.40
C VAL A 396 -3.92 22.58 11.73
N GLU A 397 -4.39 23.51 12.55
CA GLU A 397 -5.07 23.23 13.81
C GLU A 397 -6.39 22.48 13.58
N ASP A 398 -7.22 22.96 12.65
CA ASP A 398 -8.48 22.34 12.27
C ASP A 398 -8.25 21.00 11.58
N ALA A 399 -7.23 20.88 10.73
CA ALA A 399 -6.83 19.62 10.10
C ALA A 399 -6.41 18.57 11.14
N ILE A 400 -5.68 18.96 12.19
CA ILE A 400 -5.32 18.07 13.30
C ILE A 400 -6.57 17.55 14.00
N GLN A 401 -7.49 18.44 14.38
CA GLN A 401 -8.72 18.05 15.04
C GLN A 401 -9.57 17.13 14.16
N HIS A 402 -9.68 17.47 12.87
CA HIS A 402 -10.47 16.71 11.90
C HIS A 402 -9.89 15.32 11.64
N CYS A 403 -8.59 15.22 11.32
CA CYS A 403 -7.92 13.93 11.10
C CYS A 403 -7.88 13.07 12.36
N THR A 404 -7.80 13.66 13.56
CA THR A 404 -7.86 12.90 14.82
C THR A 404 -9.23 12.24 15.01
N LYS A 405 -10.32 12.92 14.63
CA LYS A 405 -11.67 12.34 14.60
C LYS A 405 -11.84 11.35 13.44
N GLY A 406 -11.15 11.59 12.33
CA GLY A 406 -11.23 10.82 11.08
C GLY A 406 -12.43 11.17 10.21
N ILE A 407 -13.44 11.82 10.77
CA ILE A 407 -14.68 12.24 10.10
C ILE A 407 -15.30 13.38 10.91
N GLY A 408 -16.01 14.30 10.26
CA GLY A 408 -16.68 15.37 10.99
C GLY A 408 -17.47 16.33 10.13
N ILE A 409 -18.34 17.08 10.80
CA ILE A 409 -19.09 18.20 10.23
C ILE A 409 -18.13 19.38 10.02
N TRP A 410 -18.25 20.03 8.86
CA TRP A 410 -17.61 21.33 8.63
C TRP A 410 -18.64 22.43 8.82
N ASP A 411 -18.57 23.07 9.99
CA ASP A 411 -19.52 24.12 10.39
C ASP A 411 -19.59 25.27 9.37
N TRP A 412 -18.47 25.66 8.77
CA TRP A 412 -18.41 26.75 7.77
C TRP A 412 -19.06 26.37 6.42
N ALA A 413 -19.12 25.08 6.10
CA ALA A 413 -19.76 24.56 4.90
C ALA A 413 -21.25 24.26 5.12
N SER A 414 -21.69 24.18 6.38
CA SER A 414 -23.06 23.83 6.78
C SER A 414 -23.90 25.07 7.06
N ASN A 415 -25.23 24.96 6.91
CA ASN A 415 -26.20 26.00 7.28
C ASN A 415 -27.42 25.44 8.04
N ASP A 416 -27.35 24.22 8.56
CA ASP A 416 -28.40 23.55 9.34
C ASP A 416 -28.43 23.94 10.82
N LYS A 417 -27.39 24.62 11.30
CA LYS A 417 -27.29 25.12 12.68
C LYS A 417 -28.13 26.39 12.87
N VAL A 418 -29.27 26.25 13.53
CA VAL A 418 -30.11 27.40 13.94
C VAL A 418 -29.75 27.80 15.37
N VAL A 419 -29.48 29.08 15.58
CA VAL A 419 -29.15 29.61 16.92
C VAL A 419 -30.36 29.46 17.85
N ASN A 420 -30.15 28.81 19.00
CA ASN A 420 -31.17 28.56 20.03
C ASN A 420 -32.30 27.60 19.64
N GLU A 421 -32.13 26.76 18.61
CA GLU A 421 -33.10 25.74 18.23
C GLU A 421 -32.38 24.42 17.88
N LEU A 422 -32.97 23.29 18.28
CA LEU A 422 -32.57 21.99 17.76
C LEU A 422 -33.10 21.88 16.33
N SER A 423 -32.20 21.83 15.36
CA SER A 423 -32.54 21.79 13.93
C SER A 423 -31.83 20.62 13.27
N ASP A 424 -32.58 19.84 12.51
CA ASP A 424 -32.05 18.84 11.60
C ASP A 424 -31.82 19.45 10.22
N PRO A 425 -30.84 18.93 9.44
CA PRO A 425 -30.71 19.29 8.05
C PRO A 425 -31.90 18.75 7.24
N ASP A 426 -32.17 19.37 6.10
CA ASP A 426 -33.04 18.80 5.07
C ASP A 426 -32.30 17.71 4.27
N ILE A 427 -30.98 17.87 4.11
CA ILE A 427 -30.09 16.93 3.43
C ILE A 427 -28.67 16.98 3.99
N VAL A 428 -27.98 15.85 4.01
CA VAL A 428 -26.55 15.77 4.32
C VAL A 428 -25.77 15.58 3.02
N ILE A 429 -24.74 16.40 2.80
CA ILE A 429 -23.78 16.23 1.71
C ILE A 429 -22.43 15.88 2.32
N ALA A 430 -21.78 14.85 1.80
CA ALA A 430 -20.48 14.42 2.27
C ALA A 430 -19.44 14.29 1.15
N GLY A 431 -18.20 14.68 1.46
CA GLY A 431 -17.04 14.50 0.59
C GLY A 431 -16.01 13.55 1.20
N CYS A 432 -15.47 12.64 0.38
CA CYS A 432 -14.44 11.68 0.78
C CYS A 432 -13.39 11.54 -0.34
N GLY A 433 -12.21 12.14 -0.13
CA GLY A 433 -11.17 12.34 -1.15
C GLY A 433 -11.13 13.78 -1.67
N ASP A 434 -10.00 14.18 -2.28
CA ASP A 434 -9.73 15.56 -2.72
C ASP A 434 -10.75 16.08 -3.76
N VAL A 435 -10.82 15.47 -4.96
CA VAL A 435 -11.75 15.85 -6.03
C VAL A 435 -13.21 15.71 -5.59
N ALA A 436 -13.55 14.60 -4.93
CA ALA A 436 -14.90 14.35 -4.46
C ALA A 436 -15.37 15.42 -3.45
N THR A 437 -14.49 15.87 -2.55
CA THR A 437 -14.77 16.95 -1.60
C THR A 437 -14.96 18.29 -2.31
N LYS A 438 -14.13 18.60 -3.32
CA LYS A 438 -14.28 19.84 -4.12
C LYS A 438 -15.67 19.90 -4.77
N GLU A 439 -16.08 18.85 -5.46
CA GLU A 439 -17.36 18.85 -6.18
C GLU A 439 -18.55 18.81 -5.22
N ALA A 440 -18.45 18.13 -4.08
CA ALA A 440 -19.46 18.15 -3.03
C ALA A 440 -19.64 19.55 -2.41
N LEU A 441 -18.56 20.29 -2.17
CA LEU A 441 -18.63 21.68 -1.71
C LEU A 441 -19.24 22.58 -2.80
N ALA A 442 -18.84 22.42 -4.05
CA ALA A 442 -19.41 23.23 -5.13
C ALA A 442 -20.93 22.99 -5.29
N ALA A 443 -21.39 21.75 -5.17
CA ALA A 443 -22.82 21.43 -5.11
C ALA A 443 -23.52 22.09 -3.91
N THR A 444 -22.90 22.00 -2.73
CA THR A 444 -23.39 22.66 -1.51
C THR A 444 -23.55 24.17 -1.70
N ALA A 445 -22.59 24.82 -2.36
CA ALA A 445 -22.68 26.25 -2.62
C ALA A 445 -23.83 26.61 -3.56
N ILE A 446 -23.97 25.87 -4.67
CA ILE A 446 -25.07 26.06 -5.63
C ILE A 446 -26.44 25.88 -4.95
N LEU A 447 -26.59 24.86 -4.09
CA LEU A 447 -27.82 24.61 -3.36
C LEU A 447 -28.17 25.75 -2.40
N ARG A 448 -27.19 26.25 -1.64
CA ARG A 448 -27.38 27.37 -0.71
C ARG A 448 -27.78 28.67 -1.41
N GLU A 449 -27.21 28.92 -2.59
CA GLU A 449 -27.57 30.10 -3.40
C GLU A 449 -28.95 29.95 -4.05
N ALA A 450 -29.27 28.76 -4.57
CA ALA A 450 -30.52 28.51 -5.29
C ALA A 450 -31.73 28.34 -4.36
N PHE A 451 -31.51 27.80 -3.15
CA PHE A 451 -32.55 27.51 -2.16
C PHE A 451 -32.11 28.01 -0.77
N PRO A 452 -32.24 29.32 -0.47
CA PRO A 452 -31.75 29.90 0.79
C PRO A 452 -32.34 29.28 2.06
N ASP A 453 -33.55 28.73 1.98
CA ASP A 453 -34.23 28.08 3.09
C ASP A 453 -33.82 26.61 3.30
N LEU A 454 -33.07 26.02 2.34
CA LEU A 454 -32.61 24.64 2.43
C LEU A 454 -31.47 24.51 3.45
N ARG A 455 -31.65 23.63 4.43
CA ARG A 455 -30.65 23.33 5.45
C ARG A 455 -29.77 22.15 5.01
N VAL A 456 -28.53 22.47 4.66
CA VAL A 456 -27.51 21.49 4.26
C VAL A 456 -26.50 21.33 5.39
N ARG A 457 -26.27 20.08 5.79
CA ARG A 457 -25.12 19.70 6.62
C ARG A 457 -24.01 19.16 5.75
N PHE A 458 -22.81 19.69 5.90
CA PHE A 458 -21.64 19.18 5.19
C PHE A 458 -20.74 18.33 6.09
N VAL A 459 -20.43 17.11 5.65
CA VAL A 459 -19.55 16.17 6.36
C VAL A 459 -18.32 15.86 5.49
N ASN A 460 -17.12 15.90 6.06
CA ASN A 460 -15.93 15.38 5.39
C ASN A 460 -15.44 14.09 6.07
N ILE A 461 -15.01 13.13 5.26
CA ILE A 461 -14.54 11.82 5.68
C ILE A 461 -13.06 11.70 5.28
N VAL A 462 -12.18 11.49 6.26
CA VAL A 462 -10.75 11.21 6.05
C VAL A 462 -10.46 9.73 6.28
N ASP A 463 -10.82 9.19 7.43
CA ASP A 463 -10.69 7.77 7.75
C ASP A 463 -11.94 7.03 7.27
N LEU A 464 -11.79 6.29 6.17
CA LEU A 464 -12.90 5.57 5.54
C LEU A 464 -13.52 4.52 6.48
N THR A 465 -12.70 3.94 7.36
CA THR A 465 -13.13 2.87 8.27
C THR A 465 -14.05 3.36 9.39
N LYS A 466 -14.16 4.68 9.59
CA LYS A 466 -15.15 5.29 10.51
C LYS A 466 -16.60 4.99 10.09
N LEU A 467 -16.86 4.77 8.80
CA LEU A 467 -18.20 4.44 8.32
C LEU A 467 -18.68 3.06 8.80
N MET A 468 -17.75 2.14 9.07
CA MET A 468 -18.05 0.79 9.59
C MET A 468 -18.57 0.82 11.02
N SER A 469 -19.40 -0.15 11.40
CA SER A 469 -19.81 -0.33 12.80
C SER A 469 -18.61 -0.54 13.72
N ALA A 470 -18.64 0.07 14.91
CA ALA A 470 -17.67 -0.17 15.98
C ALA A 470 -17.57 -1.66 16.40
N SER A 471 -18.59 -2.48 16.09
CA SER A 471 -18.55 -3.93 16.31
C SER A 471 -17.71 -4.70 15.27
N GLU A 472 -17.45 -4.11 14.10
CA GLU A 472 -16.75 -4.74 12.98
C GLU A 472 -15.34 -4.19 12.80
N HIS A 473 -15.08 -2.95 13.19
CA HIS A 473 -13.79 -2.30 13.02
C HIS A 473 -13.42 -1.43 14.23
N PRO A 474 -12.17 -1.46 14.73
CA PRO A 474 -11.78 -0.72 15.94
C PRO A 474 -11.85 0.81 15.79
N HIS A 475 -11.82 1.32 14.56
CA HIS A 475 -12.06 2.75 14.28
C HIS A 475 -13.54 3.06 14.01
N GLY A 476 -14.37 2.05 13.79
CA GLY A 476 -15.76 2.22 13.38
C GLY A 476 -16.56 3.04 14.38
N LEU A 477 -17.50 3.85 13.88
CA LEU A 477 -18.39 4.62 14.74
C LEU A 477 -19.45 3.72 15.37
N THR A 478 -19.85 4.06 16.60
CA THR A 478 -21.11 3.57 17.17
C THR A 478 -22.30 4.06 16.33
N ASP A 479 -23.45 3.43 16.44
CA ASP A 479 -24.63 3.85 15.68
C ASP A 479 -25.11 5.26 16.05
N ASP A 480 -24.98 5.66 17.33
CA ASP A 480 -25.35 7.00 17.77
C ASP A 480 -24.40 8.07 17.20
N GLU A 481 -23.09 7.81 17.20
CA GLU A 481 -22.12 8.72 16.57
C GLU A 481 -22.37 8.83 15.06
N PHE A 482 -22.61 7.71 14.37
CA PHE A 482 -22.95 7.74 12.94
C PHE A 482 -24.22 8.55 12.68
N ASN A 483 -25.29 8.30 13.44
CA ASN A 483 -26.56 9.01 13.32
C ASN A 483 -26.44 10.50 13.67
N SER A 484 -25.52 10.89 14.56
CA SER A 484 -25.26 12.30 14.86
C SER A 484 -24.70 13.07 13.66
N LEU A 485 -23.97 12.38 12.77
CA LEU A 485 -23.39 12.96 11.56
C LEU A 485 -24.38 12.92 10.40
N PHE A 486 -24.97 11.74 10.16
CA PHE A 486 -25.72 11.42 8.95
C PHE A 486 -27.25 11.40 9.13
N THR A 487 -27.73 11.70 10.34
CA THR A 487 -29.15 11.64 10.75
C THR A 487 -29.72 10.21 10.70
N LYS A 488 -30.92 10.02 11.25
CA LYS A 488 -31.63 8.73 11.21
C LYS A 488 -32.56 8.60 10.00
N ASP A 489 -33.01 9.72 9.44
CA ASP A 489 -34.16 9.78 8.55
C ASP A 489 -34.03 10.75 7.36
N LYS A 490 -32.95 11.54 7.28
CA LYS A 490 -32.68 12.41 6.13
C LYS A 490 -31.88 11.69 5.07
N ASP A 491 -32.05 12.13 3.83
CA ASP A 491 -31.24 11.66 2.70
C ASP A 491 -29.81 12.21 2.79
N VAL A 492 -28.85 11.36 2.41
CA VAL A 492 -27.43 11.63 2.49
C VAL A 492 -26.81 11.36 1.13
N ILE A 493 -26.21 12.39 0.54
CA ILE A 493 -25.39 12.24 -0.66
C ILE A 493 -23.93 12.14 -0.23
N ILE A 494 -23.26 11.03 -0.55
CA ILE A 494 -21.82 10.85 -0.31
C ILE A 494 -21.12 10.86 -1.66
N ASN A 495 -20.33 11.90 -1.93
CA ASN A 495 -19.41 11.93 -3.06
C ASN A 495 -18.09 11.28 -2.64
N PHE A 496 -17.75 10.17 -3.29
CA PHE A 496 -16.68 9.27 -2.90
C PHE A 496 -15.64 9.12 -4.00
N HIS A 497 -14.38 9.07 -3.58
CA HIS A 497 -13.23 8.85 -4.44
C HIS A 497 -13.28 7.55 -5.26
N GLY A 498 -13.63 6.43 -4.62
CA GLY A 498 -13.53 5.09 -5.21
C GLY A 498 -14.86 4.58 -5.77
N TYR A 499 -15.00 3.26 -5.86
CA TYR A 499 -16.25 2.63 -6.30
C TYR A 499 -17.38 2.82 -5.28
N PRO A 500 -18.59 3.24 -5.72
CA PRO A 500 -19.69 3.57 -4.80
C PRO A 500 -20.15 2.37 -3.95
N TRP A 501 -20.03 1.15 -4.49
CA TRP A 501 -20.41 -0.10 -3.83
C TRP A 501 -19.66 -0.33 -2.51
N LEU A 502 -18.43 0.17 -2.40
CA LEU A 502 -17.63 0.05 -1.20
C LEU A 502 -18.31 0.73 -0.02
N ILE A 503 -18.84 1.94 -0.20
CA ILE A 503 -19.53 2.66 0.88
C ILE A 503 -20.75 1.87 1.35
N HIS A 504 -21.57 1.35 0.43
CA HIS A 504 -22.69 0.49 0.79
C HIS A 504 -22.26 -0.75 1.59
N LYS A 505 -21.15 -1.40 1.19
CA LYS A 505 -20.55 -2.51 1.94
C LYS A 505 -20.16 -2.08 3.36
N LEU A 506 -19.56 -0.90 3.53
CA LEU A 506 -19.13 -0.42 4.85
C LEU A 506 -20.30 0.01 5.74
N THR A 507 -21.41 0.45 5.16
CA THR A 507 -22.57 0.98 5.89
C THR A 507 -23.77 0.05 5.96
N TYR A 508 -23.66 -1.21 5.54
CA TYR A 508 -24.79 -2.15 5.40
C TYR A 508 -25.61 -2.41 6.68
N ARG A 509 -25.06 -2.06 7.86
CA ARG A 509 -25.73 -2.18 9.17
C ARG A 509 -26.30 -0.86 9.70
N ARG A 510 -26.06 0.26 9.03
CA ARG A 510 -26.43 1.60 9.53
C ARG A 510 -27.93 1.83 9.41
N THR A 511 -28.49 2.55 10.39
CA THR A 511 -29.94 2.78 10.54
C THR A 511 -30.58 3.44 9.31
N ASN A 512 -29.84 4.32 8.63
CA ASN A 512 -30.30 5.08 7.46
C ASN A 512 -29.74 4.56 6.12
N GLN A 513 -29.24 3.31 6.05
CA GLN A 513 -28.51 2.82 4.87
C GLN A 513 -29.26 2.94 3.53
N GLN A 514 -30.60 2.89 3.54
CA GLN A 514 -31.44 3.01 2.35
C GLN A 514 -31.54 4.45 1.81
N ARG A 515 -31.08 5.42 2.60
CA ARG A 515 -31.06 6.86 2.32
C ARG A 515 -29.65 7.38 2.02
N LEU A 516 -28.68 6.47 1.89
CA LEU A 516 -27.33 6.80 1.46
C LEU A 516 -27.28 6.68 -0.06
N HIS A 517 -27.03 7.80 -0.73
CA HIS A 517 -26.90 7.92 -2.18
C HIS A 517 -25.44 8.21 -2.50
N ILE A 518 -24.74 7.24 -3.08
CA ILE A 518 -23.28 7.29 -3.21
C ILE A 518 -22.94 7.58 -4.67
N HIS A 519 -22.20 8.67 -4.88
CA HIS A 519 -21.55 8.97 -6.14
C HIS A 519 -20.08 8.57 -6.02
N GLY A 520 -19.56 7.92 -7.05
CA GLY A 520 -18.17 7.50 -7.08
C GLY A 520 -17.77 7.09 -8.49
N TYR A 521 -16.58 6.52 -8.63
CA TYR A 521 -16.10 6.07 -9.92
C TYR A 521 -16.96 4.91 -10.48
N LYS A 522 -17.34 4.99 -11.76
CA LYS A 522 -18.28 4.08 -12.43
C LYS A 522 -17.67 3.38 -13.66
N GLU A 523 -16.35 3.18 -13.68
CA GLU A 523 -15.63 2.58 -14.83
C GLU A 523 -15.87 3.37 -16.14
N LYS A 524 -15.85 4.70 -16.04
CA LYS A 524 -15.98 5.60 -17.20
C LYS A 524 -14.84 6.60 -17.20
N GLY A 525 -14.13 6.68 -18.32
CA GLY A 525 -13.11 7.68 -18.51
C GLY A 525 -12.19 7.38 -19.68
N ASN A 526 -11.40 8.38 -20.02
CA ASN A 526 -10.28 8.33 -20.93
C ASN A 526 -9.39 9.55 -20.63
N ILE A 527 -8.62 10.02 -21.61
CA ILE A 527 -8.01 11.35 -21.60
C ILE A 527 -9.15 12.37 -21.71
N ASN A 528 -9.59 12.87 -20.56
CA ASN A 528 -10.67 13.84 -20.41
C ASN A 528 -10.15 15.10 -19.71
N THR A 529 -10.90 16.18 -19.82
CA THR A 529 -10.75 17.30 -18.89
C THR A 529 -11.24 16.87 -17.48
N PRO A 530 -10.72 17.45 -16.39
CA PRO A 530 -11.10 17.04 -15.04
C PRO A 530 -12.61 17.08 -14.76
N LEU A 531 -13.33 18.14 -15.18
CA LEU A 531 -14.78 18.20 -14.95
C LEU A 531 -15.53 17.23 -15.85
N GLU A 532 -15.13 17.04 -17.12
CA GLU A 532 -15.75 16.03 -17.98
C GLU A 532 -15.66 14.63 -17.36
N LEU A 533 -14.49 14.24 -16.83
CA LEU A 533 -14.32 12.96 -16.14
C LEU A 533 -15.24 12.83 -14.91
N ALA A 534 -15.40 13.92 -14.15
CA ALA A 534 -16.33 13.96 -13.03
C ALA A 534 -17.79 13.80 -13.50
N ILE A 535 -18.17 14.47 -14.59
CA ILE A 535 -19.52 14.43 -15.16
C ILE A 535 -19.90 13.04 -15.66
N ILE A 536 -19.03 12.37 -16.41
CA ILE A 536 -19.36 11.04 -16.96
C ILE A 536 -19.52 9.97 -15.87
N ASN A 537 -18.86 10.17 -14.72
CA ASN A 537 -19.04 9.34 -13.52
C ASN A 537 -20.13 9.87 -12.57
N GLU A 538 -20.74 11.00 -12.91
CA GLU A 538 -21.79 11.68 -12.15
C GLU A 538 -21.34 12.12 -10.74
N ILE A 539 -20.04 12.33 -10.51
CA ILE A 539 -19.50 12.83 -9.24
C ILE A 539 -19.37 14.37 -9.21
N ASP A 540 -19.70 15.02 -10.34
CA ASP A 540 -19.60 16.46 -10.50
C ASP A 540 -20.69 17.21 -9.73
N ARG A 541 -20.42 18.48 -9.44
CA ARG A 541 -21.32 19.35 -8.69
C ARG A 541 -22.76 19.44 -9.23
N PHE A 542 -22.98 19.30 -10.54
CA PHE A 542 -24.30 19.52 -11.13
C PHE A 542 -25.21 18.31 -10.92
N ASN A 543 -24.68 17.09 -11.12
CA ASN A 543 -25.43 15.87 -10.82
C ASN A 543 -25.77 15.79 -9.31
N LEU A 544 -24.85 16.17 -8.43
CA LEU A 544 -25.12 16.21 -6.98
C LEU A 544 -26.24 17.20 -6.61
N VAL A 545 -26.32 18.36 -7.29
CA VAL A 545 -27.42 19.32 -7.09
C VAL A 545 -28.75 18.76 -7.60
N ILE A 546 -28.75 18.09 -8.76
CA ILE A 546 -29.95 17.45 -9.32
C ILE A 546 -30.49 16.40 -8.34
N ASP A 547 -29.62 15.55 -7.79
CA ASP A 547 -30.04 14.51 -6.85
C ASP A 547 -30.55 15.12 -5.54
N ALA A 548 -29.91 16.18 -5.02
CA ALA A 548 -30.43 16.88 -3.85
C ALA A 548 -31.84 17.47 -4.08
N ILE A 549 -32.10 18.03 -5.27
CA ILE A 549 -33.44 18.53 -5.64
C ILE A 549 -34.47 17.39 -5.67
N ASP A 550 -34.09 16.24 -6.24
CA ASP A 550 -34.98 15.10 -6.42
C ASP A 550 -35.26 14.36 -5.09
N LEU A 551 -34.32 14.39 -4.14
CA LEU A 551 -34.43 13.76 -2.82
C LEU A 551 -35.18 14.61 -1.79
N VAL A 552 -34.98 15.93 -1.80
CA VAL A 552 -35.58 16.81 -0.80
C VAL A 552 -37.02 17.16 -1.17
N ALA A 553 -37.97 16.51 -0.49
CA ALA A 553 -39.41 16.65 -0.76
C ALA A 553 -39.94 18.09 -0.69
N SER A 554 -39.34 18.97 0.14
CA SER A 554 -39.77 20.37 0.27
C SER A 554 -39.41 21.24 -0.95
N ILE A 555 -38.38 20.84 -1.71
CA ILE A 555 -38.00 21.44 -2.99
C ILE A 555 -38.97 20.94 -4.07
N GLY A 556 -38.93 19.63 -4.37
CA GLY A 556 -39.77 19.00 -5.39
C GLY A 556 -39.83 19.80 -6.70
N SER A 557 -41.04 19.99 -7.24
CA SER A 557 -41.25 20.72 -8.50
C SER A 557 -40.82 22.20 -8.45
N LYS A 558 -40.65 22.81 -7.27
CA LYS A 558 -40.15 24.19 -7.14
C LYS A 558 -38.70 24.32 -7.61
N GLY A 559 -37.94 23.22 -7.58
CA GLY A 559 -36.57 23.16 -8.07
C GLY A 559 -36.43 23.02 -9.58
N ALA A 560 -37.53 22.91 -10.35
CA ALA A 560 -37.50 22.55 -11.77
C ALA A 560 -36.58 23.43 -12.63
N TYR A 561 -36.60 24.76 -12.44
CA TYR A 561 -35.73 25.67 -13.19
C TYR A 561 -34.25 25.52 -12.83
N VAL A 562 -33.92 25.30 -11.56
CA VAL A 562 -32.55 25.07 -11.11
C VAL A 562 -32.05 23.73 -11.65
N ARG A 563 -32.88 22.70 -11.57
CA ARG A 563 -32.61 21.36 -12.10
C ARG A 563 -32.34 21.39 -13.61
N GLU A 564 -33.14 22.14 -14.38
CA GLU A 564 -32.92 22.32 -15.82
C GLU A 564 -31.63 23.10 -16.11
N ARG A 565 -31.33 24.14 -15.31
CA ARG A 565 -30.05 24.86 -15.39
C ARG A 565 -28.86 23.91 -15.18
N MET A 566 -28.92 23.00 -14.19
CA MET A 566 -27.83 22.02 -13.96
C MET A 566 -27.63 21.07 -15.15
N ARG A 567 -28.71 20.66 -15.81
CA ARG A 567 -28.60 19.86 -17.05
C ARG A 567 -27.94 20.65 -18.18
N ASN A 568 -28.30 21.92 -18.31
CA ASN A 568 -27.66 22.80 -19.30
C ASN A 568 -26.18 23.00 -18.98
N GLU A 569 -25.81 23.19 -17.71
CA GLU A 569 -24.40 23.26 -17.30
C GLU A 569 -23.62 22.00 -17.67
N ILE A 570 -24.19 20.81 -17.47
CA ILE A 570 -23.56 19.54 -17.88
C ILE A 570 -23.30 19.53 -19.40
N LEU A 571 -24.32 19.84 -20.21
CA LEU A 571 -24.22 19.84 -21.67
C LEU A 571 -23.20 20.86 -22.16
N GLU A 572 -23.25 22.08 -21.62
CA GLU A 572 -22.37 23.17 -22.01
C GLU A 572 -20.92 22.91 -21.62
N ASN A 573 -20.66 22.36 -20.43
CA ASN A 573 -19.28 22.07 -19.99
C ASN A 573 -18.67 20.92 -20.80
N ILE A 574 -19.43 19.85 -21.11
CA ILE A 574 -18.97 18.80 -22.02
C ILE A 574 -18.66 19.38 -23.41
N GLN A 575 -19.59 20.16 -23.98
CA GLN A 575 -19.39 20.75 -25.30
C GLN A 575 -18.18 21.69 -25.33
N TYR A 576 -17.99 22.48 -24.27
CA TYR A 576 -16.85 23.37 -24.14
C TYR A 576 -15.54 22.58 -24.06
N ALA A 577 -15.47 21.53 -23.24
CA ALA A 577 -14.32 20.65 -23.16
C ALA A 577 -13.97 20.02 -24.52
N HIS A 578 -14.96 19.55 -25.28
CA HIS A 578 -14.74 18.97 -26.61
C HIS A 578 -14.31 20.01 -27.66
N THR A 579 -14.80 21.24 -27.54
CA THR A 579 -14.48 22.32 -28.49
C THR A 579 -13.10 22.92 -28.23
N TYR A 580 -12.73 23.12 -26.96
CA TYR A 580 -11.54 23.88 -26.57
C TYR A 580 -10.46 23.05 -25.88
N GLY A 581 -10.72 21.78 -25.56
CA GLY A 581 -9.78 20.89 -24.87
C GLY A 581 -9.50 21.27 -23.42
N ILE A 582 -10.36 22.08 -22.79
CA ILE A 582 -10.15 22.60 -21.44
C ILE A 582 -11.50 22.90 -20.77
N ASP A 583 -11.57 22.77 -19.45
CA ASP A 583 -12.74 23.18 -18.67
C ASP A 583 -12.95 24.71 -18.72
N LYS A 584 -14.22 25.13 -18.60
CA LYS A 584 -14.57 26.56 -18.52
C LYS A 584 -13.81 27.27 -17.38
N GLU A 585 -13.56 28.56 -17.55
CA GLU A 585 -12.72 29.33 -16.61
C GLU A 585 -13.32 29.38 -15.20
N GLU A 586 -14.64 29.58 -15.10
CA GLU A 586 -15.41 29.59 -13.87
C GLU A 586 -15.34 28.27 -13.09
N ILE A 587 -15.13 27.14 -13.78
CA ILE A 587 -14.96 25.82 -13.16
C ILE A 587 -13.53 25.64 -12.63
N ARG A 588 -12.54 26.02 -13.44
CA ARG A 588 -11.12 25.90 -13.09
C ARG A 588 -10.74 26.83 -11.94
N ASN A 589 -11.32 28.03 -11.93
CA ASN A 589 -11.05 29.07 -10.94
C ASN A 589 -12.10 29.13 -9.83
N TRP A 590 -13.01 28.16 -9.75
CA TRP A 590 -14.03 28.13 -8.70
C TRP A 590 -13.40 28.14 -7.31
N LYS A 591 -13.90 29.03 -6.46
CA LYS A 591 -13.55 29.15 -5.03
C LYS A 591 -14.80 29.03 -4.20
N TRP A 592 -14.63 28.58 -2.96
CA TRP A 592 -15.72 28.56 -2.00
C TRP A 592 -16.21 30.01 -1.75
N PRO A 593 -17.51 30.31 -1.94
CA PRO A 593 -18.00 31.69 -1.98
C PRO A 593 -18.45 32.27 -0.62
N PHE A 594 -18.50 31.46 0.44
CA PHE A 594 -19.04 31.86 1.76
C PHE A 594 -17.98 32.15 2.82
#